data_AF-A0A0H3GME9-F1
#
_entry.id   AF-A0A0H3GME9-F1
#
_cell.length_a   1.000
_cell.length_b   1.000
_cell.length_c   1.000
_cell.angle_alpha   90.00
_cell.angle_beta   90.00
_cell.angle_gamma   90.00
#
_symmetry.space_group_name_H-M   'P 1'
#
loop_
_entity.id
_entity.type
_entity.pdbx_description
1 polymer ?
#
loop_
_entity_poly.entity_id
_entity_poly.type
_entity_poly.pdbx_seq_one_letter_code
_entity_poly.pdbx_strand_id
1 'polypeptide(L)'
;MNNAQTVLVFGATGQQGGSVARALLHRGWRVRALVRDPFSAGAAALAARGAELVVGTFEDRAAMRSAMAGVDGVFSVQPSSPGGTVTDEQEVRYGITIADLAVECGVKHLVYSSGSATGETPTGVAHYDTKAEIERHIRRLPLAATIVRPATFMELLVMPGFGLDEGRFQFFMLPEGRMQVLAVEDIGHLVAAVFAAPARFAGKTFEIASDSVTGRQLEVLFSAAAGRPIPYSRFSDEVLAASPFLHKLTGLVDDGRLAGHADLDALRQLHPQLHTFAGWLAGPGRPAFERALTSGARWAFDR
;
A
#
# COMPACT_ATOMS: atom_id res chain seq x y z
N MET A 1 -16.10 -17.23 13.79
CA MET A 1 -14.83 -16.50 13.92
C MET A 1 -14.72 -16.01 15.35
N ASN A 2 -13.58 -16.18 16.01
CA ASN A 2 -13.42 -15.75 17.40
C ASN A 2 -13.17 -14.24 17.43
N ASN A 3 -14.23 -13.43 17.57
CA ASN A 3 -14.16 -11.96 17.71
C ASN A 3 -13.33 -11.48 18.94
N ALA A 4 -12.76 -12.39 19.72
CA ALA A 4 -11.90 -12.08 20.84
C ALA A 4 -10.48 -11.63 20.44
N GLN A 5 -10.07 -11.84 19.18
CA GLN A 5 -8.70 -11.59 18.76
C GLN A 5 -8.40 -10.10 18.56
N THR A 6 -7.21 -9.68 19.01
CA THR A 6 -6.74 -8.30 18.91
C THR A 6 -5.62 -8.19 17.89
N VAL A 7 -5.76 -7.26 16.94
CA VAL A 7 -4.70 -6.93 15.97
C VAL A 7 -4.17 -5.52 16.23
N LEU A 8 -2.86 -5.40 16.37
CA LEU A 8 -2.18 -4.11 16.38
C LEU A 8 -1.88 -3.68 14.93
N VAL A 9 -2.22 -2.45 14.60
CA VAL A 9 -1.98 -1.86 13.28
C VAL A 9 -0.98 -0.71 13.40
N PHE A 10 0.19 -0.87 12.77
CA PHE A 10 1.14 0.23 12.54
C PHE A 10 0.73 1.03 11.30
N GLY A 11 1.05 2.33 11.29
CA GLY A 11 0.66 3.22 10.20
C GLY A 11 -0.85 3.39 10.05
N ALA A 12 -1.61 3.21 11.14
CA ALA A 12 -3.08 3.15 11.15
C ALA A 12 -3.75 4.44 10.66
N THR A 13 -3.10 5.60 10.76
CA THR A 13 -3.64 6.87 10.23
C THR A 13 -3.31 7.10 8.76
N GLY A 14 -2.46 6.27 8.16
CA GLY A 14 -2.12 6.31 6.75
C GLY A 14 -3.11 5.54 5.87
N GLN A 15 -2.82 5.52 4.57
CA GLN A 15 -3.65 4.87 3.55
C GLN A 15 -3.85 3.37 3.84
N GLN A 16 -2.75 2.60 3.86
CA GLN A 16 -2.81 1.15 4.03
C GLN A 16 -3.27 0.73 5.43
N GLY A 17 -2.59 1.22 6.48
CA GLY A 17 -2.93 0.86 7.86
C GLY A 17 -4.35 1.27 8.23
N GLY A 18 -4.82 2.44 7.76
CA GLY A 18 -6.20 2.88 7.99
C GLY A 18 -7.22 1.98 7.30
N SER A 19 -6.92 1.53 6.07
CA SER A 19 -7.74 0.54 5.35
C SER A 19 -7.84 -0.78 6.13
N VAL A 20 -6.71 -1.32 6.59
CA VAL A 20 -6.66 -2.54 7.41
C VAL A 20 -7.43 -2.40 8.72
N ALA A 21 -7.20 -1.32 9.46
CA ALA A 21 -7.90 -1.06 10.72
C ALA A 21 -9.43 -1.00 10.52
N ARG A 22 -9.91 -0.28 9.50
CA ARG A 22 -11.36 -0.18 9.21
C ARG A 22 -11.95 -1.53 8.81
N ALA A 23 -11.25 -2.32 7.98
CA ALA A 23 -11.73 -3.62 7.54
C ALA A 23 -11.79 -4.65 8.67
N LEU A 24 -10.80 -4.65 9.58
CA LEU A 24 -10.79 -5.50 10.77
C LEU A 24 -11.92 -5.14 11.75
N LEU A 25 -12.09 -3.84 12.05
CA LEU A 25 -13.20 -3.35 12.89
C LEU A 25 -14.56 -3.73 12.30
N HIS A 26 -14.74 -3.57 10.99
CA HIS A 26 -15.97 -3.97 10.30
C HIS A 26 -16.26 -5.48 10.42
N ARG A 27 -15.22 -6.31 10.49
CA ARG A 27 -15.34 -7.76 10.70
C ARG A 27 -15.46 -8.16 12.18
N GLY A 28 -15.54 -7.20 13.10
CA GLY A 28 -15.74 -7.44 14.53
C GLY A 28 -14.47 -7.78 15.32
N TRP A 29 -13.29 -7.56 14.73
CA TRP A 29 -12.02 -7.74 15.44
C TRP A 29 -11.77 -6.56 16.39
N ARG A 30 -11.03 -6.82 17.47
CA ARG A 30 -10.46 -5.75 18.28
C ARG A 30 -9.25 -5.19 17.55
N VAL A 31 -9.23 -3.89 17.33
CA VAL A 31 -8.10 -3.21 16.69
C VAL A 31 -7.45 -2.28 17.68
N ARG A 32 -6.13 -2.44 17.83
CA ARG A 32 -5.27 -1.47 18.49
C ARG A 32 -4.49 -0.73 17.43
N ALA A 33 -4.33 0.59 17.57
CA ALA A 33 -3.62 1.43 16.63
C ALA A 33 -2.54 2.23 17.35
N LEU A 34 -1.29 2.08 16.93
CA LEU A 34 -0.22 2.98 17.36
C LEU A 34 -0.34 4.29 16.57
N VAL A 35 -0.53 5.40 17.27
CA VAL A 35 -0.72 6.72 16.67
C VAL A 35 0.22 7.76 17.28
N ARG A 36 0.74 8.66 16.44
CA ARG A 36 1.61 9.76 16.89
C ARG A 36 0.82 10.86 17.61
N ASP A 37 -0.33 11.21 17.04
CA ASP A 37 -1.25 12.22 17.55
C ASP A 37 -2.66 11.60 17.67
N PRO A 38 -3.15 11.37 18.89
CA PRO A 38 -4.48 10.78 19.11
C PRO A 38 -5.63 11.72 18.71
N PHE A 39 -5.36 13.02 18.52
CA PHE A 39 -6.37 14.01 18.12
C PHE A 39 -6.39 14.28 16.61
N SER A 40 -5.46 13.70 15.85
CA SER A 40 -5.49 13.77 14.40
C SER A 40 -6.80 13.19 13.85
N ALA A 41 -7.31 13.75 12.75
CA ALA A 41 -8.59 13.33 12.17
C ALA A 41 -8.65 11.81 11.90
N GLY A 42 -7.54 11.21 11.44
CA GLY A 42 -7.44 9.77 11.23
C GLY A 42 -7.51 8.96 12.52
N ALA A 43 -6.83 9.39 13.59
CA ALA A 43 -6.89 8.71 14.89
C ALA A 43 -8.28 8.83 15.53
N ALA A 44 -8.87 10.03 15.51
CA ALA A 44 -10.22 10.28 16.01
C ALA A 44 -11.26 9.42 15.27
N ALA A 45 -11.16 9.30 13.94
CA ALA A 45 -12.04 8.45 13.14
C ALA A 45 -11.91 6.96 13.48
N LEU A 46 -10.71 6.47 13.81
CA LEU A 46 -10.51 5.09 14.26
C LEU A 46 -11.08 4.86 15.67
N ALA A 47 -10.84 5.78 16.60
CA ALA A 47 -11.39 5.71 17.95
C ALA A 47 -12.92 5.72 17.94
N ALA A 48 -13.54 6.56 17.10
CA ALA A 48 -15.00 6.60 16.91
C ALA A 48 -15.57 5.27 16.38
N ARG A 49 -14.76 4.43 15.74
CA ARG A 49 -15.13 3.09 15.27
C ARG A 49 -14.77 1.98 16.26
N GLY A 50 -14.29 2.32 17.45
CA GLY A 50 -13.95 1.37 18.52
C GLY A 50 -12.51 0.86 18.51
N ALA A 51 -11.59 1.49 17.77
CA ALA A 51 -10.17 1.18 17.89
C ALA A 51 -9.61 1.66 19.24
N GLU A 52 -8.79 0.83 19.88
CA GLU A 52 -7.95 1.22 21.00
C GLU A 52 -6.74 2.00 20.48
N LEU A 53 -6.56 3.25 20.91
CA LEU A 53 -5.41 4.06 20.52
C LEU A 53 -4.28 3.91 21.56
N VAL A 54 -3.08 3.63 21.09
CA VAL A 54 -1.85 3.72 21.88
C VAL A 54 -1.00 4.84 21.31
N VAL A 55 -0.64 5.81 22.15
CA VAL A 55 0.19 6.94 21.74
C VAL A 55 1.65 6.49 21.67
N GLY A 56 2.30 6.74 20.54
CA GLY A 56 3.71 6.46 20.35
C GLY A 56 4.17 6.68 18.92
N THR A 57 5.47 6.52 18.71
CA THR A 57 6.12 6.68 17.40
C THR A 57 6.92 5.43 17.03
N PHE A 58 7.40 5.36 15.80
CA PHE A 58 8.30 4.29 15.37
C PHE A 58 9.72 4.38 15.97
N GLU A 59 10.07 5.51 16.62
CA GLU A 59 11.31 5.64 17.39
C GLU A 59 11.13 5.18 18.85
N ASP A 60 9.89 5.11 19.34
CA ASP A 60 9.60 4.75 20.72
C ASP A 60 9.40 3.24 20.89
N ARG A 61 10.51 2.53 21.09
CA ARG A 61 10.50 1.08 21.31
C ARG A 61 9.67 0.65 22.53
N ALA A 62 9.57 1.49 23.57
CA ALA A 62 8.77 1.18 24.75
C ALA A 62 7.28 1.26 24.44
N ALA A 63 6.83 2.30 23.72
CA ALA A 63 5.45 2.41 23.26
C ALA A 63 5.09 1.31 22.26
N MET A 64 5.99 0.95 21.33
CA MET A 64 5.77 -0.17 20.41
C MET A 64 5.57 -1.50 21.15
N ARG A 65 6.42 -1.78 22.16
CA ARG A 65 6.28 -2.97 23.02
C ARG A 65 4.97 -2.95 23.80
N SER A 66 4.62 -1.82 24.41
CA SER A 66 3.35 -1.64 25.13
C SER A 66 2.15 -1.89 24.22
N ALA A 67 2.18 -1.36 22.99
CA ALA A 67 1.14 -1.58 22.00
C ALA A 67 1.02 -3.06 21.60
N MET A 68 2.12 -3.80 21.53
CA MET A 68 2.13 -5.23 21.18
C MET A 68 1.73 -6.16 22.33
N ALA A 69 1.69 -5.69 23.57
CA ALA A 69 1.38 -6.53 24.71
C ALA A 69 -0.04 -7.14 24.59
N GLY A 70 -0.10 -8.48 24.55
CA GLY A 70 -1.35 -9.24 24.53
C GLY A 70 -2.12 -9.23 23.21
N VAL A 71 -1.52 -8.78 22.10
CA VAL A 71 -2.16 -8.85 20.78
C VAL A 71 -1.93 -10.20 20.11
N ASP A 72 -2.90 -10.67 19.33
CA ASP A 72 -2.78 -11.92 18.58
C ASP A 72 -2.05 -11.73 17.24
N GLY A 73 -2.25 -10.58 16.60
CA GLY A 73 -1.66 -10.27 15.30
C GLY A 73 -1.12 -8.86 15.21
N VAL A 74 -0.19 -8.64 14.28
CA VAL A 74 0.38 -7.33 13.96
C VAL A 74 0.32 -7.10 12.46
N PHE A 75 -0.23 -5.96 12.04
CA PHE A 75 -0.05 -5.43 10.69
C PHE A 75 1.07 -4.37 10.70
N SER A 76 2.09 -4.59 9.88
CA SER A 76 3.28 -3.75 9.79
C SER A 76 3.34 -3.06 8.43
N VAL A 77 3.27 -1.73 8.46
CA VAL A 77 3.58 -0.84 7.33
C VAL A 77 4.28 0.40 7.87
N GLN A 78 5.40 0.77 7.28
CA GLN A 78 6.22 1.91 7.68
C GLN A 78 5.86 3.15 6.85
N PRO A 79 6.12 4.37 7.37
CA PRO A 79 6.32 5.52 6.49
C PRO A 79 7.41 5.19 5.48
N SER A 80 7.19 5.47 4.19
CA SER A 80 8.18 5.16 3.17
C SER A 80 9.15 6.31 2.96
N SER A 81 10.43 6.00 2.80
CA SER A 81 11.48 6.98 2.60
C SER A 81 11.30 7.92 1.40
N PRO A 82 10.76 7.52 0.23
CA PRO A 82 10.52 8.44 -0.88
C PRO A 82 9.46 9.49 -0.58
N GLY A 83 8.64 9.28 0.48
CA GLY A 83 7.72 10.30 0.97
C GLY A 83 8.41 11.47 1.70
N GLY A 84 9.73 11.40 1.90
CA GLY A 84 10.55 12.47 2.48
C GLY A 84 10.38 12.66 3.99
N THR A 85 9.66 11.76 4.67
CA THR A 85 9.40 11.87 6.12
C THR A 85 10.36 11.04 6.98
N VAL A 86 11.08 10.09 6.36
CA VAL A 86 12.04 9.19 7.01
C VAL A 86 13.17 8.86 6.03
N THR A 87 14.36 8.50 6.53
CA THR A 87 15.44 7.96 5.69
C THR A 87 15.22 6.48 5.36
N ASP A 88 15.99 5.95 4.41
CA ASP A 88 16.00 4.53 4.06
C ASP A 88 16.34 3.67 5.28
N GLU A 89 17.36 4.06 6.06
CA GLU A 89 17.78 3.36 7.27
C GLU A 89 16.72 3.41 8.37
N GLN A 90 15.94 4.49 8.45
CA GLN A 90 14.81 4.58 9.38
C GLN A 90 13.69 3.63 8.97
N GLU A 91 13.29 3.59 7.69
CA GLU A 91 12.27 2.64 7.19
C GLU A 91 12.67 1.20 7.53
N VAL A 92 13.91 0.81 7.22
CA VAL A 92 14.45 -0.53 7.53
C VAL A 92 14.42 -0.80 9.03
N ARG A 93 14.98 0.11 9.84
CA ARG A 93 15.07 -0.05 11.30
C ARG A 93 13.69 -0.21 11.93
N TYR A 94 12.70 0.54 11.47
CA TYR A 94 11.33 0.45 11.95
C TYR A 94 10.69 -0.91 11.63
N GLY A 95 10.85 -1.39 10.40
CA GLY A 95 10.37 -2.72 9.98
C GLY A 95 10.99 -3.85 10.80
N ILE A 96 12.32 -3.81 10.97
CA ILE A 96 13.07 -4.76 11.79
C ILE A 96 12.63 -4.72 13.25
N THR A 97 12.53 -3.52 13.83
CA THR A 97 12.14 -3.35 15.24
C THR A 97 10.73 -3.91 15.51
N ILE A 98 9.79 -3.68 14.60
CA ILE A 98 8.43 -4.23 14.71
C ILE A 98 8.46 -5.75 14.64
N ALA A 99 9.22 -6.32 13.71
CA ALA A 99 9.32 -7.78 13.58
C ALA A 99 9.96 -8.43 14.81
N ASP A 100 11.02 -7.84 15.36
CA ASP A 100 11.69 -8.31 16.58
C ASP A 100 10.79 -8.21 17.80
N LEU A 101 10.10 -7.08 17.98
CA LEU A 101 9.15 -6.90 19.09
C LEU A 101 7.97 -7.86 18.98
N ALA A 102 7.54 -8.21 17.77
CA ALA A 102 6.47 -9.19 17.57
C ALA A 102 6.89 -10.57 18.09
N VAL A 103 8.14 -10.98 17.86
CA VAL A 103 8.72 -12.19 18.48
C VAL A 103 8.78 -12.05 19.99
N GLU A 104 9.35 -10.95 20.49
CA GLU A 104 9.53 -10.66 21.92
C GLU A 104 8.20 -10.71 22.71
N CYS A 105 7.12 -10.20 22.12
CA CYS A 105 5.80 -10.12 22.74
C CYS A 105 4.92 -11.36 22.50
N GLY A 106 5.42 -12.38 21.78
CA GLY A 106 4.68 -13.60 21.51
C GLY A 106 3.49 -13.42 20.54
N VAL A 107 3.59 -12.48 19.60
CA VAL A 107 2.59 -12.27 18.55
C VAL A 107 2.46 -13.54 17.71
N LYS A 108 1.23 -13.99 17.45
CA LYS A 108 0.97 -15.25 16.75
C LYS A 108 1.06 -15.13 15.24
N HIS A 109 0.76 -13.96 14.68
CA HIS A 109 0.82 -13.73 13.23
C HIS A 109 1.21 -12.30 12.89
N LEU A 110 2.33 -12.13 12.19
CA LEU A 110 2.74 -10.85 11.60
C LEU A 110 2.33 -10.79 10.13
N VAL A 111 1.63 -9.75 9.72
CA VAL A 111 1.40 -9.41 8.31
C VAL A 111 2.20 -8.16 7.97
N TYR A 112 3.17 -8.30 7.08
CA TYR A 112 4.01 -7.19 6.62
C TYR A 112 3.60 -6.73 5.22
N SER A 113 3.43 -5.43 5.05
CA SER A 113 3.17 -4.83 3.74
C SER A 113 4.47 -4.35 3.07
N SER A 114 4.82 -5.03 2.00
CA SER A 114 6.01 -4.78 1.17
C SER A 114 5.61 -4.03 -0.13
N GLY A 115 6.09 -4.45 -1.30
CA GLY A 115 5.73 -3.91 -2.61
C GLY A 115 6.00 -4.90 -3.75
N SER A 116 5.26 -4.80 -4.86
CA SER A 116 5.32 -5.76 -5.98
C SER A 116 6.71 -5.94 -6.62
N ALA A 117 7.48 -4.86 -6.78
CA ALA A 117 8.83 -4.92 -7.36
C ALA A 117 9.93 -5.37 -6.38
N THR A 118 9.60 -5.65 -5.11
CA THR A 118 10.57 -6.14 -4.13
C THR A 118 11.02 -7.56 -4.48
N GLY A 119 12.33 -7.79 -4.49
CA GLY A 119 12.92 -9.09 -4.86
C GLY A 119 14.34 -9.27 -4.33
N GLU A 120 14.98 -10.39 -4.69
CA GLU A 120 16.35 -10.70 -4.25
C GLU A 120 17.40 -9.81 -4.94
N THR A 121 17.15 -9.43 -6.19
CA THR A 121 18.01 -8.49 -6.92
C THR A 121 17.58 -7.05 -6.62
N PRO A 122 18.50 -6.18 -6.16
CA PRO A 122 18.20 -4.76 -5.95
C PRO A 122 17.61 -4.12 -7.21
N THR A 123 16.66 -3.23 -6.99
CA THR A 123 16.01 -2.42 -8.04
C THR A 123 16.77 -1.11 -8.29
N GLY A 124 17.59 -0.67 -7.33
CA GLY A 124 18.21 0.66 -7.37
C GLY A 124 17.24 1.79 -7.03
N VAL A 125 16.03 1.45 -6.58
CA VAL A 125 15.00 2.35 -6.06
C VAL A 125 14.78 1.98 -4.60
N ALA A 126 15.20 2.89 -3.71
CA ALA A 126 15.15 2.71 -2.26
C ALA A 126 13.78 2.21 -1.76
N HIS A 127 12.70 2.70 -2.37
CA HIS A 127 11.33 2.29 -2.05
C HIS A 127 11.11 0.77 -2.00
N TYR A 128 11.76 0.00 -2.88
CA TYR A 128 11.62 -1.46 -2.95
C TYR A 128 12.77 -2.18 -2.22
N ASP A 129 13.97 -1.60 -2.26
CA ASP A 129 15.17 -2.21 -1.70
C ASP A 129 15.15 -2.23 -0.17
N THR A 130 14.63 -1.17 0.49
CA THR A 130 14.42 -1.15 1.95
C THR A 130 13.44 -2.25 2.39
N LYS A 131 12.39 -2.47 1.59
CA LYS A 131 11.40 -3.53 1.86
C LYS A 131 12.00 -4.92 1.68
N ALA A 132 12.88 -5.12 0.70
CA ALA A 132 13.60 -6.38 0.52
C ALA A 132 14.44 -6.75 1.76
N GLU A 133 15.08 -5.75 2.37
CA GLU A 133 15.85 -5.94 3.59
C GLU A 133 14.98 -6.34 4.78
N ILE A 134 13.83 -5.67 4.96
CA ILE A 134 12.84 -6.01 5.98
C ILE A 134 12.28 -7.42 5.76
N GLU A 135 11.93 -7.79 4.52
CA GLU A 135 11.48 -9.15 4.18
C GLU A 135 12.53 -10.21 4.58
N ARG A 136 13.81 -9.97 4.25
CA ARG A 136 14.91 -10.88 4.57
C ARG A 136 15.07 -11.04 6.07
N HIS A 137 14.89 -9.98 6.85
CA HIS A 137 14.88 -10.07 8.31
C HIS A 137 13.72 -10.90 8.83
N ILE A 138 12.49 -10.59 8.41
CA ILE A 138 11.28 -11.31 8.84
C ILE A 138 11.40 -12.82 8.58
N ARG A 139 11.94 -13.22 7.41
CA ARG A 139 12.11 -14.64 7.04
C ARG A 139 13.04 -15.43 7.98
N ARG A 140 13.90 -14.75 8.75
CA ARG A 140 14.85 -15.37 9.69
C ARG A 140 14.29 -15.51 11.10
N LEU A 141 13.14 -14.90 11.40
CA LEU A 141 12.56 -14.90 12.73
C LEU A 141 11.71 -16.14 12.99
N PRO A 142 11.65 -16.64 14.24
CA PRO A 142 10.78 -17.74 14.64
C PRO A 142 9.32 -17.25 14.82
N LEU A 143 8.74 -16.68 13.77
CA LEU A 143 7.42 -16.02 13.78
C LEU A 143 6.62 -16.45 12.56
N ALA A 144 5.34 -16.79 12.75
CA ALA A 144 4.45 -16.97 11.61
C ALA A 144 4.20 -15.61 10.96
N ALA A 145 4.81 -15.40 9.78
CA ALA A 145 4.70 -14.16 9.04
C ALA A 145 4.04 -14.38 7.68
N THR A 146 3.24 -13.42 7.24
CA THR A 146 2.78 -13.30 5.84
C THR A 146 3.29 -11.99 5.29
N ILE A 147 3.90 -12.03 4.12
CA ILE A 147 4.36 -10.82 3.41
C ILE A 147 3.41 -10.61 2.24
N VAL A 148 2.66 -9.51 2.26
CA VAL A 148 1.87 -9.08 1.10
C VAL A 148 2.68 -8.05 0.31
N ARG A 149 2.63 -8.13 -1.02
CA ARG A 149 3.30 -7.22 -1.93
C ARG A 149 2.26 -6.46 -2.75
N PRO A 150 1.78 -5.31 -2.27
CA PRO A 150 0.81 -4.50 -3.00
C PRO A 150 1.33 -4.08 -4.38
N ALA A 151 0.48 -4.20 -5.39
CA ALA A 151 0.66 -3.59 -6.70
C ALA A 151 0.50 -2.05 -6.63
N THR A 152 0.70 -1.37 -7.75
CA THR A 152 0.55 0.08 -7.83
C THR A 152 -0.84 0.54 -7.40
N PHE A 153 -0.91 1.56 -6.54
CA PHE A 153 -2.19 2.04 -6.03
C PHE A 153 -2.98 2.78 -7.10
N MET A 154 -4.29 2.52 -7.19
CA MET A 154 -5.19 3.27 -8.07
C MET A 154 -5.19 4.76 -7.73
N GLU A 155 -5.00 5.09 -6.46
CA GLU A 155 -4.85 6.44 -5.92
C GLU A 155 -3.68 7.19 -6.57
N LEU A 156 -2.60 6.51 -6.95
CA LEU A 156 -1.46 7.13 -7.64
C LEU A 156 -1.87 7.67 -9.02
N LEU A 157 -2.75 6.95 -9.73
CA LEU A 157 -3.18 7.30 -11.08
C LEU A 157 -4.03 8.57 -11.16
N VAL A 158 -4.51 9.07 -10.01
CA VAL A 158 -5.26 10.33 -9.91
C VAL A 158 -4.54 11.37 -9.06
N MET A 159 -3.25 11.18 -8.78
CA MET A 159 -2.46 12.23 -8.17
C MET A 159 -2.18 13.35 -9.19
N PRO A 160 -2.00 14.60 -8.73
CA PRO A 160 -1.53 15.69 -9.57
C PRO A 160 -0.15 15.37 -10.17
N GLY A 161 0.16 15.96 -11.34
CA GLY A 161 1.44 15.80 -12.03
C GLY A 161 1.45 14.78 -13.17
N PHE A 162 0.39 13.98 -13.34
CA PHE A 162 0.23 13.07 -14.48
C PHE A 162 -0.58 13.66 -15.65
N GLY A 163 -0.93 14.96 -15.58
CA GLY A 163 -1.50 15.74 -16.69
C GLY A 163 -3.03 15.74 -16.82
N LEU A 164 -3.77 15.14 -15.87
CA LEU A 164 -5.24 15.08 -15.90
C LEU A 164 -5.89 16.48 -15.94
N ASP A 165 -5.30 17.42 -15.22
CA ASP A 165 -5.66 18.84 -15.20
C ASP A 165 -5.44 19.53 -16.56
N GLU A 166 -4.48 19.03 -17.33
CA GLU A 166 -4.17 19.48 -18.69
C GLU A 166 -4.94 18.68 -19.76
N GLY A 167 -5.88 17.82 -19.35
CA GLY A 167 -6.73 17.06 -20.25
C GLY A 167 -6.05 15.91 -20.99
N ARG A 168 -4.94 15.38 -20.47
CA ARG A 168 -4.27 14.17 -20.95
C ARG A 168 -3.87 13.28 -19.77
N PHE A 169 -3.35 12.09 -20.01
CA PHE A 169 -2.75 11.29 -18.96
C PHE A 169 -1.40 10.74 -19.40
N GLN A 170 -0.35 11.04 -18.62
CA GLN A 170 1.00 10.59 -18.88
C GLN A 170 1.49 9.68 -17.77
N PHE A 171 2.01 8.51 -18.11
CA PHE A 171 2.45 7.53 -17.12
C PHE A 171 3.65 6.70 -17.59
N PHE A 172 4.10 5.77 -16.76
CA PHE A 172 5.34 5.02 -16.96
C PHE A 172 5.29 4.03 -18.12
N MET A 173 4.13 3.41 -18.38
CA MET A 173 4.01 2.29 -19.33
C MET A 173 3.82 2.76 -20.78
N LEU A 174 4.23 1.92 -21.74
CA LEU A 174 3.81 2.07 -23.13
C LEU A 174 2.27 1.94 -23.25
N PRO A 175 1.64 2.45 -24.32
CA PRO A 175 0.18 2.37 -24.47
C PRO A 175 -0.39 0.94 -24.35
N GLU A 176 0.30 -0.05 -24.93
CA GLU A 176 -0.08 -1.47 -24.83
C GLU A 176 0.57 -2.19 -23.63
N GLY A 177 1.44 -1.50 -22.89
CA GLY A 177 2.03 -1.99 -21.66
C GLY A 177 0.95 -2.20 -20.62
N ARG A 178 1.11 -3.22 -19.77
CA ARG A 178 0.13 -3.64 -18.77
C ARG A 178 0.72 -3.55 -17.38
N MET A 179 -0.10 -3.14 -16.43
CA MET A 179 0.20 -3.27 -15.01
C MET A 179 -1.03 -3.72 -14.23
N GLN A 180 -0.81 -4.38 -13.11
CA GLN A 180 -1.82 -4.57 -12.09
C GLN A 180 -1.90 -3.33 -11.19
N VAL A 181 -3.11 -3.01 -10.76
CA VAL A 181 -3.43 -1.88 -9.89
C VAL A 181 -4.27 -2.34 -8.70
N LEU A 182 -4.17 -1.64 -7.58
CA LEU A 182 -4.80 -2.00 -6.32
C LEU A 182 -5.49 -0.78 -5.71
N ALA A 183 -6.78 -0.89 -5.40
CA ALA A 183 -7.42 0.11 -4.55
C ALA A 183 -6.86 -0.03 -3.12
N VAL A 184 -6.47 1.08 -2.48
CA VAL A 184 -5.98 1.03 -1.08
C VAL A 184 -7.01 0.39 -0.14
N GLU A 185 -8.30 0.58 -0.40
CA GLU A 185 -9.38 -0.06 0.37
C GLU A 185 -9.31 -1.59 0.34
N ASP A 186 -8.92 -2.17 -0.80
CA ASP A 186 -8.85 -3.62 -0.97
C ASP A 186 -7.70 -4.25 -0.17
N ILE A 187 -6.64 -3.51 0.12
CA ILE A 187 -5.58 -3.95 1.05
C ILE A 187 -6.20 -4.36 2.38
N GLY A 188 -7.12 -3.55 2.91
CA GLY A 188 -7.77 -3.83 4.18
C GLY A 188 -8.59 -5.11 4.12
N HIS A 189 -9.35 -5.30 3.05
CA HIS A 189 -10.17 -6.50 2.87
C HIS A 189 -9.34 -7.78 2.75
N LEU A 190 -8.26 -7.75 1.96
CA LEU A 190 -7.35 -8.87 1.74
C LEU A 190 -6.53 -9.21 2.98
N VAL A 191 -5.95 -8.21 3.66
CA VAL A 191 -5.17 -8.41 4.90
C VAL A 191 -6.06 -8.96 6.02
N ALA A 192 -7.29 -8.48 6.15
CA ALA A 192 -8.21 -9.04 7.14
C ALA A 192 -8.64 -10.49 6.78
N ALA A 193 -8.66 -10.88 5.50
CA ALA A 193 -8.82 -12.29 5.11
C ALA A 193 -7.58 -13.12 5.46
N VAL A 194 -6.37 -12.54 5.37
CA VAL A 194 -5.13 -13.18 5.82
C VAL A 194 -5.16 -13.46 7.32
N PHE A 195 -5.52 -12.46 8.15
CA PHE A 195 -5.66 -12.66 9.60
C PHE A 195 -6.75 -13.67 9.99
N ALA A 196 -7.82 -13.78 9.19
CA ALA A 196 -8.89 -14.74 9.44
C ALA A 196 -8.49 -16.20 9.12
N ALA A 197 -7.41 -16.43 8.37
CA ALA A 197 -6.98 -17.76 7.95
C ALA A 197 -5.45 -17.95 8.09
N PRO A 198 -4.87 -17.80 9.30
CA PRO A 198 -3.43 -17.84 9.50
C PRO A 198 -2.79 -19.15 8.99
N ALA A 199 -3.46 -20.29 9.16
CA ALA A 199 -2.97 -21.59 8.67
C ALA A 199 -2.79 -21.64 7.14
N ARG A 200 -3.56 -20.85 6.37
CA ARG A 200 -3.45 -20.76 4.92
C ARG A 200 -2.29 -19.87 4.47
N PHE A 201 -1.97 -18.83 5.27
CA PHE A 201 -1.10 -17.73 4.84
C PHE A 201 0.22 -17.61 5.60
N ALA A 202 0.37 -18.25 6.75
CA ALA A 202 1.64 -18.27 7.48
C ALA A 202 2.76 -18.80 6.58
N GLY A 203 3.89 -18.09 6.55
CA GLY A 203 5.05 -18.37 5.71
C GLY A 203 4.89 -17.99 4.24
N LYS A 204 3.75 -17.40 3.82
CA LYS A 204 3.53 -17.01 2.42
C LYS A 204 4.04 -15.60 2.13
N THR A 205 4.61 -15.44 0.94
CA THR A 205 4.88 -14.15 0.30
C THR A 205 4.13 -14.13 -1.02
N PHE A 206 3.28 -13.14 -1.26
CA PHE A 206 2.51 -13.04 -2.50
C PHE A 206 2.10 -11.60 -2.80
N GLU A 207 1.86 -11.33 -4.08
CA GLU A 207 1.39 -10.03 -4.55
C GLU A 207 -0.12 -9.87 -4.35
N ILE A 208 -0.56 -8.63 -4.13
CA ILE A 208 -1.97 -8.28 -4.06
C ILE A 208 -2.30 -7.15 -5.03
N ALA A 209 -3.40 -7.33 -5.78
CA ALA A 209 -3.94 -6.38 -6.73
C ALA A 209 -5.47 -6.47 -6.75
N SER A 210 -6.13 -5.44 -7.31
CA SER A 210 -7.58 -5.42 -7.53
C SER A 210 -7.94 -5.63 -9.00
N ASP A 211 -7.14 -5.08 -9.92
CA ASP A 211 -7.42 -5.08 -11.35
C ASP A 211 -6.14 -5.06 -12.18
N SER A 212 -6.27 -5.18 -13.51
CA SER A 212 -5.17 -5.00 -14.46
C SER A 212 -5.58 -4.11 -15.62
N VAL A 213 -4.71 -3.15 -15.95
CA VAL A 213 -4.98 -2.11 -16.94
C VAL A 213 -3.78 -1.92 -17.87
N THR A 214 -4.06 -1.54 -19.12
CA THR A 214 -3.08 -1.00 -20.07
C THR A 214 -3.18 0.52 -20.20
N GLY A 215 -2.17 1.16 -20.80
CA GLY A 215 -2.22 2.60 -21.11
C GLY A 215 -3.45 2.98 -21.96
N ARG A 216 -3.76 2.17 -22.98
CA ARG A 216 -4.99 2.33 -23.78
C ARG A 216 -6.27 2.18 -22.95
N GLN A 217 -6.31 1.23 -22.02
CA GLN A 217 -7.47 1.09 -21.15
C GLN A 217 -7.61 2.30 -20.22
N LEU A 218 -6.51 2.85 -19.71
CA LEU A 218 -6.53 4.10 -18.93
C LEU A 218 -7.08 5.27 -19.74
N GLU A 219 -6.68 5.43 -21.01
CA GLU A 219 -7.24 6.43 -21.94
C GLU A 219 -8.77 6.30 -22.01
N VAL A 220 -9.28 5.10 -22.27
CA VAL A 220 -10.72 4.84 -22.38
C VAL A 220 -11.44 5.11 -21.07
N LEU A 221 -10.92 4.60 -19.95
CA LEU A 221 -11.55 4.70 -18.63
C LEU A 221 -11.58 6.14 -18.12
N PHE A 222 -10.48 6.88 -18.26
CA PHE A 222 -10.45 8.30 -17.89
C PHE A 222 -11.31 9.15 -18.82
N SER A 223 -11.29 8.89 -20.12
CA SER A 223 -12.14 9.62 -21.07
C SER A 223 -13.63 9.44 -20.75
N ALA A 224 -14.04 8.19 -20.46
CA ALA A 224 -15.40 7.88 -20.06
C ALA A 224 -15.78 8.55 -18.73
N ALA A 225 -14.90 8.47 -17.72
CA ALA A 225 -15.16 9.07 -16.41
C ALA A 225 -15.22 10.60 -16.45
N ALA A 226 -14.41 11.24 -17.30
CA ALA A 226 -14.37 12.70 -17.50
C ALA A 226 -15.47 13.23 -18.42
N GLY A 227 -16.08 12.38 -19.25
CA GLY A 227 -17.05 12.81 -20.28
C GLY A 227 -16.43 13.57 -21.46
N ARG A 228 -15.11 13.50 -21.63
CA ARG A 228 -14.34 14.12 -22.72
C ARG A 228 -13.07 13.31 -22.99
N PRO A 229 -12.46 13.39 -24.19
CA PRO A 229 -11.21 12.68 -24.47
C PRO A 229 -10.08 13.08 -23.50
N ILE A 230 -9.40 12.07 -22.95
CA ILE A 230 -8.19 12.16 -22.12
C ILE A 230 -7.15 11.22 -22.73
N PRO A 231 -6.37 11.65 -23.74
CA PRO A 231 -5.41 10.80 -24.43
C PRO A 231 -4.31 10.31 -23.48
N TYR A 232 -3.89 9.06 -23.66
CA TYR A 232 -2.77 8.47 -22.94
C TYR A 232 -1.46 8.64 -23.70
N SER A 233 -0.40 9.02 -23.00
CA SER A 233 0.96 8.82 -23.51
C SER A 233 1.88 8.27 -22.43
N ARG A 234 2.97 7.64 -22.85
CA ARG A 234 4.10 7.42 -21.94
C ARG A 234 4.76 8.77 -21.61
N PHE A 235 5.45 8.86 -20.48
CA PHE A 235 6.42 9.94 -20.26
C PHE A 235 7.41 10.02 -21.44
N SER A 236 7.69 11.26 -21.90
CA SER A 236 8.63 11.49 -22.98
C SER A 236 10.07 11.33 -22.50
N ASP A 237 10.99 11.08 -23.44
CA ASP A 237 12.43 10.99 -23.14
C ASP A 237 12.95 12.26 -22.46
N GLU A 238 12.42 13.44 -22.80
CA GLU A 238 12.75 14.71 -22.14
C GLU A 238 12.36 14.71 -20.66
N VAL A 239 11.14 14.25 -20.33
CA VAL A 239 10.67 14.15 -18.93
C VAL A 239 11.51 13.13 -18.16
N LEU A 240 11.84 11.99 -18.79
CA LEU A 240 12.65 10.97 -18.15
C LEU A 240 14.10 11.42 -17.95
N ALA A 241 14.68 12.15 -18.90
CA ALA A 241 16.02 12.71 -18.76
C ALA A 241 16.09 13.77 -17.64
N ALA A 242 15.01 14.53 -17.44
CA ALA A 242 14.91 15.54 -16.39
C ALA A 242 14.69 14.94 -14.98
N SER A 243 14.22 13.70 -14.87
CA SER A 243 13.94 13.06 -13.59
C SER A 243 14.55 11.66 -13.50
N PRO A 244 15.74 11.51 -12.87
CA PRO A 244 16.36 10.21 -12.63
C PRO A 244 15.45 9.22 -11.90
N PHE A 245 14.58 9.73 -11.01
CA PHE A 245 13.59 8.92 -10.30
C PHE A 245 12.54 8.33 -11.27
N LEU A 246 11.92 9.16 -12.11
CA LEU A 246 10.95 8.68 -13.11
C LEU A 246 11.62 7.74 -14.10
N HIS A 247 12.87 8.02 -14.52
CA HIS A 247 13.63 7.15 -15.42
C HIS A 247 13.83 5.75 -14.83
N LYS A 248 14.23 5.66 -13.55
CA LYS A 248 14.38 4.37 -12.86
C LYS A 248 13.05 3.61 -12.75
N LEU A 249 11.98 4.27 -12.31
CA LEU A 249 10.65 3.63 -12.22
C LEU A 249 10.16 3.15 -13.58
N THR A 250 10.40 3.94 -14.62
CA THR A 250 10.08 3.59 -16.00
C THR A 250 10.85 2.35 -16.46
N GLY A 251 12.14 2.24 -16.10
CA GLY A 251 12.93 1.03 -16.33
C GLY A 251 12.40 -0.21 -15.61
N LEU A 252 11.89 -0.07 -14.38
CA LEU A 252 11.24 -1.17 -13.63
C LEU A 252 9.87 -1.57 -14.20
N VAL A 253 9.23 -0.70 -14.96
CA VAL A 253 8.03 -1.06 -15.74
C VAL A 253 8.45 -1.85 -16.98
N ASP A 254 9.47 -1.38 -17.70
CA ASP A 254 9.96 -2.04 -18.91
C ASP A 254 10.57 -3.42 -18.65
N ASP A 255 11.23 -3.61 -17.51
CA ASP A 255 11.78 -4.91 -17.10
C ASP A 255 10.72 -5.87 -16.52
N GLY A 256 9.47 -5.41 -16.38
CA GLY A 256 8.33 -6.20 -15.93
C GLY A 256 8.20 -6.36 -14.41
N ARG A 257 9.10 -5.80 -13.59
CA ARG A 257 9.01 -5.89 -12.12
C ARG A 257 7.80 -5.14 -11.55
N LEU A 258 7.32 -4.12 -12.25
CA LEU A 258 6.10 -3.38 -11.88
C LEU A 258 4.85 -3.81 -12.66
N ALA A 259 4.93 -4.86 -13.49
CA ALA A 259 3.76 -5.38 -14.20
C ALA A 259 2.70 -5.94 -13.23
N GLY A 260 3.12 -6.45 -12.08
CA GLY A 260 2.26 -7.13 -11.12
C GLY A 260 1.84 -8.53 -11.59
N HIS A 261 2.08 -9.52 -10.74
CA HIS A 261 1.89 -10.95 -11.00
C HIS A 261 0.95 -11.59 -9.97
N ALA A 262 0.10 -10.80 -9.31
CA ALA A 262 -0.88 -11.30 -8.37
C ALA A 262 -1.92 -12.20 -9.07
N ASP A 263 -2.29 -13.29 -8.43
CA ASP A 263 -3.37 -14.17 -8.87
C ASP A 263 -4.73 -13.52 -8.53
N LEU A 264 -5.24 -12.70 -9.47
CA LEU A 264 -6.49 -11.95 -9.30
C LEU A 264 -7.69 -12.86 -9.01
N ASP A 265 -7.73 -14.07 -9.57
CA ASP A 265 -8.84 -15.00 -9.35
C ASP A 265 -8.79 -15.55 -7.93
N ALA A 266 -7.61 -15.96 -7.44
CA ALA A 266 -7.44 -16.36 -6.05
C ALA A 266 -7.74 -15.20 -5.07
N LEU A 267 -7.38 -13.96 -5.41
CA LEU A 267 -7.70 -12.79 -4.58
C LEU A 267 -9.20 -12.48 -4.57
N ARG A 268 -9.91 -12.64 -5.70
CA ARG A 268 -11.38 -12.51 -5.75
C ARG A 268 -12.08 -13.59 -4.94
N GLN A 269 -11.50 -14.78 -4.80
CA GLN A 269 -12.02 -15.79 -3.86
C GLN A 269 -11.88 -15.36 -2.40
N LEU A 270 -10.88 -14.54 -2.05
CA LEU A 270 -10.74 -13.97 -0.70
C LEU A 270 -11.67 -12.77 -0.48
N HIS A 271 -11.84 -11.95 -1.51
CA HIS A 271 -12.73 -10.80 -1.50
C HIS A 271 -13.42 -10.63 -2.85
N PRO A 272 -14.66 -11.12 -3.01
CA PRO A 272 -15.36 -11.06 -4.30
C PRO A 272 -15.66 -9.64 -4.81
N GLN A 273 -15.57 -8.63 -3.94
CA GLN A 273 -15.86 -7.23 -4.25
C GLN A 273 -14.60 -6.40 -4.53
N LEU A 274 -13.46 -7.04 -4.86
CA LEU A 274 -12.27 -6.32 -5.31
C LEU A 274 -12.63 -5.33 -6.42
N HIS A 275 -12.12 -4.12 -6.29
CA HIS A 275 -12.42 -3.04 -7.20
C HIS A 275 -11.86 -3.32 -8.60
N THR A 276 -12.69 -3.15 -9.62
CA THR A 276 -12.16 -2.81 -10.94
C THR A 276 -11.75 -1.35 -10.95
N PHE A 277 -10.80 -0.94 -11.80
CA PHE A 277 -10.42 0.47 -11.89
C PHE A 277 -11.62 1.35 -12.32
N ALA A 278 -12.46 0.83 -13.22
CA ALA A 278 -13.71 1.47 -13.61
C ALA A 278 -14.68 1.65 -12.43
N GLY A 279 -14.90 0.60 -11.64
CA GLY A 279 -15.76 0.65 -10.46
C GLY A 279 -15.21 1.59 -9.39
N TRP A 280 -13.90 1.61 -9.20
CA TRP A 280 -13.23 2.54 -8.30
C TRP A 280 -13.40 4.00 -8.75
N LEU A 281 -13.20 4.31 -10.03
CA LEU A 281 -13.42 5.65 -10.59
C LEU A 281 -14.89 6.10 -10.51
N ALA A 282 -15.84 5.17 -10.60
CA ALA A 282 -17.26 5.45 -10.45
C ALA A 282 -17.73 5.53 -8.99
N GLY A 283 -16.91 5.07 -8.03
CA GLY A 283 -17.22 5.00 -6.61
C GLY A 283 -16.21 5.78 -5.77
N PRO A 284 -15.43 5.11 -4.90
CA PRO A 284 -14.59 5.78 -3.90
C PRO A 284 -13.48 6.67 -4.51
N GLY A 285 -13.00 6.38 -5.72
CA GLY A 285 -11.99 7.17 -6.42
C GLY A 285 -12.52 8.43 -7.08
N ARG A 286 -13.85 8.55 -7.27
CA ARG A 286 -14.48 9.64 -8.01
C ARG A 286 -14.08 11.04 -7.50
N PRO A 287 -14.12 11.34 -6.18
CA PRO A 287 -13.77 12.68 -5.70
C PRO A 287 -12.29 13.02 -5.90
N ALA A 288 -11.40 12.03 -5.85
CA ALA A 288 -9.97 12.23 -6.09
C ALA A 288 -9.71 12.51 -7.58
N PHE A 289 -10.37 11.76 -8.47
CA PHE A 289 -10.32 11.99 -9.90
C PHE A 289 -10.84 13.38 -10.30
N GLU A 290 -11.99 13.80 -9.76
CA GLU A 290 -12.56 15.14 -10.03
C GLU A 290 -11.63 16.27 -9.60
N ARG A 291 -10.96 16.12 -8.45
CA ARG A 291 -9.90 17.06 -8.04
C ARG A 291 -8.73 17.06 -9.03
N ALA A 292 -8.27 15.89 -9.45
CA ALA A 292 -7.15 15.75 -10.39
C ALA A 292 -7.41 16.42 -11.74
N LEU A 293 -8.67 16.46 -12.20
CA LEU A 293 -9.07 17.15 -13.44
C LEU A 293 -9.01 18.69 -13.35
N THR A 294 -8.89 19.25 -12.15
CA THR A 294 -8.95 20.71 -11.91
C THR A 294 -7.73 21.27 -11.19
N SER A 295 -6.92 20.41 -10.57
CA SER A 295 -5.76 20.83 -9.80
C SER A 295 -4.60 21.20 -10.72
N GLY A 296 -4.38 22.50 -10.98
CA GLY A 296 -3.16 23.00 -11.64
C GLY A 296 -1.87 22.85 -10.80
N ALA A 297 -1.89 22.01 -9.76
CA ALA A 297 -0.75 21.75 -8.90
C ALA A 297 0.24 20.86 -9.65
N ARG A 298 1.40 21.43 -10.01
CA ARG A 298 2.53 20.63 -10.49
C ARG A 298 3.08 19.82 -9.33
N TRP A 299 3.18 18.51 -9.51
CA TRP A 299 4.02 17.70 -8.65
C TRP A 299 5.49 18.00 -8.96
N ALA A 300 6.27 18.40 -7.95
CA ALA A 300 7.69 18.68 -8.10
C ALA A 300 8.49 17.37 -8.02
N PHE A 301 8.93 16.84 -9.17
CA PHE A 301 9.88 15.71 -9.24
C PHE A 301 11.35 16.15 -9.23
N ASP A 302 11.66 17.27 -8.55
CA ASP A 302 13.03 17.62 -8.20
C ASP A 302 13.35 16.99 -6.83
N ARG A 303 13.63 15.69 -6.82
CA ARG A 303 14.37 15.00 -5.74
C ARG A 303 14.66 13.54 -6.07
#